data_AF-D5ULQ2-F1
#
_entry.id   AF-D5ULQ2-F1
#
_cell.length_a   1.000
_cell.length_b   1.000
_cell.length_c   1.000
_cell.angle_alpha   90.00
_cell.angle_beta   90.00
_cell.angle_gamma   90.00
#
_symmetry.space_group_name_H-M   'P 1'
#
loop_
_entity.id
_entity.type
_entity.pdbx_description
1 polymer ?
#
loop_
_entity_poly.entity_id
_entity_poly.type
_entity_poly.pdbx_seq_one_letter_code
_entity_poly.pdbx_strand_id
1 'polypeptide(L)'
;MLALAPRLQRAGGGDSRTTTTLAVTAFTVSTALTLSVVGALLAFVERANHPTTAFEQEVGGFYVILAVTAAILLVVPLLTLGGAAARLGVARRDARLATLRLLGATPREVVGLTLVETALQGLAGAVAGTVLYGALLPVWTRIAFQGRPFTAGELWVGVPVVLAAWCAVPLLAAVSGAVTLRRVVVSPLGVAQRTTRPGLKAVRVVVAVAAVLAFMVASAFAQLMAAVLVTVLLSLLAVAFLTLNAVGPWVLGVLGRVRLRLARTPEQLLAARRLLDDPRAAWRVVGGLGLASFVAGCLAVVPALTATTVSPAPQEDVLTADIMTGALLTLAITFLLAAVSAGIAQAAAVLDRRRELALARLAGVPVELFDRVRRREVLVPLLFVSVGSALAALAMFFPLFGTAAVTAPQGLALLVGSIAVGTALVVAATEATRPLLHRVLSEPVVRPD
;
A
#
# COMPACT_ATOMS: atom_id res chain seq x y z
N MET A 1 -35.20 -5.00 7.20
CA MET A 1 -33.78 -5.42 7.20
C MET A 1 -32.81 -4.30 7.57
N LEU A 2 -32.82 -3.13 6.90
CA LEU A 2 -31.91 -1.99 7.19
C LEU A 2 -31.95 -1.46 8.64
N ALA A 3 -33.12 -1.45 9.29
CA ALA A 3 -33.27 -1.00 10.68
C ALA A 3 -32.62 -1.92 11.73
N LEU A 4 -32.33 -3.19 11.40
CA LEU A 4 -31.78 -4.18 12.33
C LEU A 4 -30.25 -4.26 12.28
N ALA A 5 -29.61 -3.74 11.22
CA ALA A 5 -28.16 -3.78 11.03
C ALA A 5 -27.34 -3.22 12.22
N PRO A 6 -27.66 -2.04 12.81
CA PRO A 6 -26.88 -1.51 13.93
C PRO A 6 -27.06 -2.29 15.24
N ARG A 7 -28.24 -2.86 15.48
CA ARG A 7 -28.50 -3.68 16.69
C ARG A 7 -27.75 -5.01 16.63
N LEU A 8 -27.65 -5.57 15.44
CA LEU A 8 -26.95 -6.81 15.20
C LEU A 8 -25.41 -6.65 15.20
N GLN A 9 -24.88 -5.46 14.90
CA GLN A 9 -23.44 -5.15 15.10
C GLN A 9 -23.02 -5.23 16.57
N ARG A 10 -23.91 -4.88 17.51
CA ARG A 10 -23.61 -4.91 18.95
C ARG A 10 -23.67 -6.32 19.56
N ALA A 11 -24.34 -7.25 18.89
CA ALA A 11 -24.51 -8.63 19.35
C ALA A 11 -23.32 -9.56 19.03
N GLY A 12 -22.40 -9.13 18.14
CA GLY A 12 -21.15 -9.85 17.91
C GLY A 12 -20.19 -9.62 19.08
N GLY A 13 -19.60 -10.68 19.63
CA GLY A 13 -18.61 -10.59 20.72
C GLY A 13 -17.36 -9.74 20.36
N GLY A 14 -16.35 -9.75 21.24
CA GLY A 14 -15.12 -8.92 21.11
C GLY A 14 -14.43 -9.00 19.74
N ASP A 15 -14.50 -10.17 19.10
CA ASP A 15 -13.96 -10.45 17.76
C ASP A 15 -14.59 -9.66 16.61
N SER A 16 -15.84 -9.23 16.75
CA SER A 16 -16.52 -8.38 15.74
C SER A 16 -16.13 -6.91 15.86
N ARG A 17 -15.81 -6.49 17.08
CA ARG A 17 -15.36 -5.13 17.38
C ARG A 17 -13.96 -4.91 16.84
N THR A 18 -13.04 -5.86 17.04
CA THR A 18 -11.66 -5.77 16.56
C THR A 18 -11.56 -5.67 15.04
N THR A 19 -12.32 -6.49 14.30
CA THR A 19 -12.35 -6.42 12.82
C THR A 19 -12.97 -5.11 12.32
N THR A 20 -14.03 -4.64 12.98
CA THR A 20 -14.66 -3.35 12.67
C THR A 20 -13.71 -2.20 12.92
N THR A 21 -13.01 -2.18 14.06
CA THR A 21 -12.03 -1.14 14.35
C THR A 21 -10.89 -1.16 13.33
N LEU A 22 -10.37 -2.34 12.97
CA LEU A 22 -9.29 -2.45 11.96
C LEU A 22 -9.74 -1.93 10.59
N ALA A 23 -10.96 -2.27 10.15
CA ALA A 23 -11.50 -1.78 8.89
C ALA A 23 -11.70 -0.26 8.90
N VAL A 24 -12.29 0.28 9.96
CA VAL A 24 -12.49 1.73 10.12
C VAL A 24 -11.14 2.45 10.14
N THR A 25 -10.15 1.98 10.91
CA THR A 25 -8.82 2.59 10.95
C THR A 25 -8.13 2.58 9.58
N ALA A 26 -8.34 1.52 8.78
CA ALA A 26 -7.80 1.45 7.41
C ALA A 26 -8.35 2.57 6.54
N PHE A 27 -9.68 2.74 6.55
CA PHE A 27 -10.36 3.78 5.78
C PHE A 27 -10.05 5.18 6.31
N THR A 28 -9.89 5.35 7.62
CA THR A 28 -9.44 6.61 8.25
C THR A 28 -8.08 7.03 7.73
N VAL A 29 -7.07 6.17 7.84
CA VAL A 29 -5.70 6.48 7.39
C VAL A 29 -5.67 6.70 5.87
N SER A 30 -6.33 5.83 5.10
CA SER A 30 -6.43 5.97 3.65
C SER A 30 -7.02 7.33 3.27
N THR A 31 -8.17 7.69 3.84
CA THR A 31 -8.87 8.94 3.49
C THR A 31 -8.05 10.16 3.89
N ALA A 32 -7.46 10.17 5.09
CA ALA A 32 -6.66 11.29 5.57
C ALA A 32 -5.45 11.57 4.66
N LEU A 33 -4.74 10.52 4.24
CA LEU A 33 -3.57 10.65 3.38
C LEU A 33 -3.97 11.00 1.93
N THR A 34 -5.07 10.44 1.42
CA THR A 34 -5.61 10.83 0.11
C THR A 34 -5.99 12.31 0.08
N LEU A 35 -6.74 12.80 1.07
CA LEU A 35 -7.11 14.20 1.14
C LEU A 35 -5.90 15.12 1.32
N SER A 36 -4.88 14.71 2.06
CA SER A 36 -3.63 15.46 2.20
C SER A 36 -2.91 15.63 0.85
N VAL A 37 -2.85 14.55 0.06
CA VAL A 37 -2.17 14.55 -1.25
C VAL A 37 -2.99 15.29 -2.30
N VAL A 38 -4.31 15.12 -2.30
CA VAL A 38 -5.21 15.88 -3.17
C VAL A 38 -5.17 17.37 -2.82
N GLY A 39 -5.11 17.72 -1.53
CA GLY A 39 -4.93 19.09 -1.07
C GLY A 39 -3.63 19.71 -1.57
N ALA A 40 -2.52 18.99 -1.48
CA ALA A 40 -1.25 19.44 -2.05
C ALA A 40 -1.31 19.59 -3.58
N LEU A 41 -1.93 18.65 -4.30
CA LEU A 41 -2.13 18.75 -5.74
C LEU A 41 -2.95 19.99 -6.12
N LEU A 42 -4.07 20.23 -5.44
CA LEU A 42 -4.91 21.40 -5.68
C LEU A 42 -4.16 22.70 -5.36
N ALA A 43 -3.36 22.72 -4.29
CA ALA A 43 -2.50 23.86 -3.96
C ALA A 43 -1.49 24.17 -5.08
N PHE A 44 -0.85 23.15 -5.66
CA PHE A 44 0.06 23.35 -6.80
C PHE A 44 -0.67 23.79 -8.06
N VAL A 45 -1.87 23.26 -8.33
CA VAL A 45 -2.71 23.70 -9.46
C VAL A 45 -3.10 25.16 -9.29
N GLU A 46 -3.46 25.58 -8.09
CA GLU A 46 -3.82 26.96 -7.78
C GLU A 46 -2.62 27.90 -7.99
N ARG A 47 -1.44 27.54 -7.48
CA ARG A 47 -0.21 28.32 -7.70
C ARG A 47 0.21 28.39 -9.16
N ALA A 48 -0.07 27.34 -9.95
CA ALA A 48 0.23 27.32 -11.38
C ALA A 48 -0.74 28.20 -12.20
N ASN A 49 -2.02 28.26 -11.80
CA ASN A 49 -3.03 29.09 -12.47
C ASN A 49 -2.94 30.57 -12.07
N HIS A 50 -2.56 30.86 -10.82
CA HIS A 50 -2.42 32.21 -10.27
C HIS A 50 -1.00 32.43 -9.71
N PRO A 51 0.02 32.48 -10.57
CA PRO A 51 1.40 32.60 -10.13
C PRO A 51 1.68 34.02 -9.61
N THR A 52 2.29 34.08 -8.43
CA THR A 52 2.66 35.32 -7.73
C THR A 52 4.11 35.72 -7.93
N THR A 53 4.96 34.79 -8.38
CA THR A 53 6.38 35.00 -8.63
C THR A 53 6.77 34.57 -10.05
N ALA A 54 7.85 35.14 -10.59
CA ALA A 54 8.38 34.74 -11.91
C ALA A 54 8.79 33.26 -11.93
N PHE A 55 9.27 32.73 -10.80
CA PHE A 55 9.57 31.31 -10.64
C PHE A 55 8.30 30.44 -10.78
N GLU A 56 7.21 30.79 -10.10
CA GLU A 56 5.93 30.07 -10.24
C GLU A 56 5.38 30.11 -11.69
N GLN A 57 5.58 31.20 -12.42
CA GLN A 57 5.18 31.30 -13.84
C GLN A 57 5.95 30.32 -14.72
N GLU A 58 7.24 30.13 -14.45
CA GLU A 58 8.11 29.28 -15.26
C GLU A 58 7.95 27.79 -14.94
N VAL A 59 7.92 27.43 -13.65
CA VAL A 59 7.96 26.02 -13.21
C VAL A 59 6.67 25.51 -12.58
N GLY A 60 5.63 26.34 -12.40
CA GLY A 60 4.38 25.94 -11.73
C GLY A 60 3.74 24.68 -12.34
N GLY A 61 3.70 24.59 -13.67
CA GLY A 61 3.20 23.40 -14.37
C GLY A 61 4.01 22.13 -14.08
N PHE A 62 5.33 22.24 -13.88
CA PHE A 62 6.19 21.11 -13.53
C PHE A 62 5.84 20.55 -12.14
N TYR A 63 5.55 21.41 -11.15
CA TYR A 63 5.10 20.97 -9.83
C TYR A 63 3.76 20.24 -9.87
N VAL A 64 2.82 20.70 -10.70
CA VAL A 64 1.53 20.00 -10.91
C VAL A 64 1.77 18.59 -11.43
N ILE A 65 2.67 18.43 -12.41
CA ILE A 65 3.00 17.13 -12.96
C ILE A 65 3.63 16.20 -11.91
N LEU A 66 4.55 16.71 -11.09
CA LEU A 66 5.12 15.95 -9.97
C LEU A 66 4.05 15.54 -8.94
N ALA A 67 3.13 16.45 -8.62
CA ALA A 67 2.05 16.19 -7.68
C ALA A 67 1.04 15.15 -8.21
N VAL A 68 0.66 15.23 -9.49
CA VAL A 68 -0.17 14.22 -10.16
C VAL A 68 0.52 12.86 -10.13
N THR A 69 1.82 12.84 -10.39
CA THR A 69 2.63 11.62 -10.37
C THR A 69 2.64 11.01 -8.97
N ALA A 70 2.91 11.80 -7.92
CA ALA A 70 2.83 11.35 -6.53
C ALA A 70 1.44 10.80 -6.18
N ALA A 71 0.36 11.47 -6.63
CA ALA A 71 -1.02 11.01 -6.43
C ALA A 71 -1.27 9.65 -7.10
N ILE A 72 -0.80 9.44 -8.33
CA ILE A 72 -0.91 8.17 -9.06
C ILE A 72 -0.16 7.05 -8.33
N LEU A 73 1.06 7.32 -7.86
CA LEU A 73 1.88 6.34 -7.12
C LEU A 73 1.17 5.83 -5.85
N LEU A 74 0.39 6.70 -5.20
CA LEU A 74 -0.36 6.37 -3.99
C LEU A 74 -1.61 5.55 -4.24
N VAL A 75 -2.13 5.50 -5.48
CA VAL A 75 -3.36 4.74 -5.81
C VAL A 75 -3.22 3.27 -5.43
N VAL A 76 -2.08 2.62 -5.74
CA VAL A 76 -1.91 1.18 -5.44
C VAL A 76 -1.94 0.90 -3.93
N PRO A 77 -1.11 1.54 -3.09
CA PRO A 77 -1.18 1.37 -1.62
C PRO A 77 -2.58 1.62 -1.03
N LEU A 78 -3.31 2.61 -1.55
CA LEU A 78 -4.67 2.92 -1.10
C LEU A 78 -5.66 1.81 -1.48
N LEU A 79 -5.59 1.30 -2.72
CA LEU A 79 -6.43 0.18 -3.18
C LEU A 79 -6.11 -1.14 -2.46
N THR A 80 -4.84 -1.38 -2.11
CA THR A 80 -4.48 -2.58 -1.35
C THR A 80 -5.00 -2.52 0.08
N LEU A 81 -4.89 -1.36 0.73
CA LEU A 81 -5.41 -1.09 2.07
C LEU A 81 -6.94 -1.22 2.12
N GLY A 82 -7.67 -0.53 1.23
CA GLY A 82 -9.13 -0.60 1.16
C GLY A 82 -9.65 -2.00 0.84
N GLY A 83 -8.96 -2.71 -0.06
CA GLY A 83 -9.29 -4.11 -0.36
C GLY A 83 -9.01 -5.08 0.79
N ALA A 84 -8.01 -4.81 1.65
CA ALA A 84 -7.75 -5.61 2.85
C ALA A 84 -8.83 -5.38 3.92
N ALA A 85 -9.22 -4.12 4.14
CA ALA A 85 -10.32 -3.74 5.04
C ALA A 85 -11.65 -4.39 4.65
N ALA A 86 -11.98 -4.43 3.36
CA ALA A 86 -13.21 -5.05 2.87
C ALA A 86 -13.25 -6.57 3.12
N ARG A 87 -12.12 -7.29 2.99
CA ARG A 87 -12.07 -8.76 3.21
C ARG A 87 -12.30 -9.14 4.66
N LEU A 88 -11.74 -8.37 5.60
CA LEU A 88 -11.89 -8.56 7.04
C LEU A 88 -13.36 -8.57 7.49
N GLY A 89 -14.19 -7.76 6.83
CA GLY A 89 -15.61 -7.70 7.10
C GLY A 89 -16.41 -8.91 6.60
N VAL A 90 -15.94 -9.64 5.59
CA VAL A 90 -16.73 -10.72 4.94
C VAL A 90 -16.45 -12.07 5.60
N ALA A 91 -15.19 -12.48 5.76
CA ALA A 91 -14.81 -13.85 6.16
C ALA A 91 -15.32 -14.28 7.54
N ARG A 92 -15.55 -13.34 8.46
CA ARG A 92 -16.08 -13.63 9.82
C ARG A 92 -17.57 -13.42 9.97
N ARG A 93 -18.20 -12.73 9.03
CA ARG A 93 -19.66 -12.59 8.99
C ARG A 93 -20.31 -13.86 8.43
N ASP A 94 -19.57 -14.72 7.74
CA ASP A 94 -20.06 -15.98 7.17
C ASP A 94 -20.80 -16.88 8.17
N ALA A 95 -20.33 -17.02 9.43
CA ALA A 95 -21.02 -17.80 10.46
C ALA A 95 -22.40 -17.21 10.82
N ARG A 96 -22.47 -15.88 10.98
CA ARG A 96 -23.72 -15.17 11.28
C ARG A 96 -24.66 -15.13 10.09
N LEU A 97 -24.11 -15.01 8.88
CA LEU A 97 -24.87 -15.08 7.62
C LEU A 97 -25.38 -16.51 7.37
N ALA A 98 -24.65 -17.54 7.78
CA ALA A 98 -25.12 -18.93 7.78
C ALA A 98 -26.31 -19.11 8.72
N THR A 99 -26.25 -18.57 9.96
CA THR A 99 -27.42 -18.57 10.87
C THR A 99 -28.62 -17.84 10.26
N LEU A 100 -28.41 -16.67 9.64
CA LEU A 100 -29.49 -15.93 8.97
C LEU A 100 -30.09 -16.69 7.79
N ARG A 101 -29.26 -17.40 7.01
CA ARG A 101 -29.71 -18.29 5.93
C ARG A 101 -30.50 -19.49 6.47
N LEU A 102 -30.08 -20.06 7.59
CA LEU A 102 -30.83 -21.11 8.30
C LEU A 102 -32.18 -20.61 8.83
N LEU A 103 -32.28 -19.32 9.16
CA LEU A 103 -33.52 -18.63 9.52
C LEU A 103 -34.35 -18.18 8.30
N GLY A 104 -33.97 -18.57 7.07
CA GLY A 104 -34.71 -18.29 5.84
C GLY A 104 -34.35 -17.00 5.10
N ALA A 105 -33.31 -16.27 5.52
CA ALA A 105 -32.87 -15.06 4.80
C ALA A 105 -32.34 -15.41 3.40
N THR A 106 -32.77 -14.64 2.39
CA THR A 106 -32.35 -14.87 1.01
C THR A 106 -30.89 -14.46 0.79
N PRO A 107 -30.18 -15.07 -0.20
CA PRO A 107 -28.81 -14.67 -0.53
C PRO A 107 -28.65 -13.19 -0.88
N ARG A 108 -29.68 -12.58 -1.49
CA ARG A 108 -29.69 -11.16 -1.85
C ARG A 108 -29.73 -10.26 -0.61
N GLU A 109 -30.52 -10.62 0.41
CA GLU A 109 -30.59 -9.89 1.67
C GLU A 109 -29.29 -9.98 2.46
N VAL A 110 -28.67 -11.16 2.48
CA VAL A 110 -27.36 -11.40 3.11
C VAL A 110 -26.25 -10.57 2.46
N VAL A 111 -26.21 -10.55 1.12
CA VAL A 111 -25.26 -9.71 0.37
C VAL A 111 -25.54 -8.23 0.65
N GLY A 112 -26.80 -7.79 0.52
CA GLY A 112 -27.20 -6.41 0.78
C GLY A 112 -26.83 -5.91 2.18
N LEU A 113 -27.08 -6.73 3.21
CA LEU A 113 -26.71 -6.42 4.59
C LEU A 113 -25.20 -6.24 4.74
N THR A 114 -24.41 -7.13 4.13
CA THR A 114 -22.95 -7.05 4.18
C THR A 114 -22.41 -5.83 3.45
N LEU A 115 -23.01 -5.46 2.32
CA LEU A 115 -22.64 -4.27 1.56
C LEU A 115 -22.92 -2.99 2.35
N VAL A 116 -24.11 -2.88 2.96
CA VAL A 116 -24.47 -1.74 3.80
C VAL A 116 -23.53 -1.63 4.99
N GLU A 117 -23.22 -2.76 5.65
CA GLU A 117 -22.31 -2.75 6.80
C GLU A 117 -20.89 -2.31 6.43
N THR A 118 -20.39 -2.78 5.28
CA THR A 118 -19.07 -2.40 4.75
C THR A 118 -19.06 -0.93 4.31
N ALA A 119 -20.14 -0.44 3.72
CA ALA A 119 -20.31 0.96 3.36
C ALA A 119 -20.32 1.87 4.60
N LEU A 120 -21.02 1.49 5.67
CA LEU A 120 -21.05 2.24 6.93
C LEU A 120 -19.67 2.29 7.59
N GLN A 121 -18.90 1.20 7.55
CA GLN A 121 -17.50 1.19 8.01
C GLN A 121 -16.63 2.13 7.17
N GLY A 122 -16.80 2.11 5.85
CA GLY A 122 -16.15 3.04 4.93
C GLY A 122 -16.50 4.50 5.22
N LEU A 123 -17.78 4.79 5.50
CA LEU A 123 -18.26 6.14 5.81
C LEU A 123 -17.70 6.64 7.14
N ALA A 124 -17.77 5.81 8.18
CA ALA A 124 -17.19 6.13 9.48
C ALA A 124 -15.67 6.40 9.36
N GLY A 125 -14.97 5.59 8.58
CA GLY A 125 -13.56 5.81 8.26
C GLY A 125 -13.32 7.10 7.48
N ALA A 126 -14.14 7.42 6.47
CA ALA A 126 -14.00 8.62 5.68
C ALA A 126 -14.21 9.91 6.51
N VAL A 127 -15.23 9.92 7.38
CA VAL A 127 -15.50 11.02 8.30
C VAL A 127 -14.35 11.19 9.28
N ALA A 128 -13.93 10.11 9.95
CA ALA A 128 -12.79 10.15 10.88
C ALA A 128 -11.48 10.54 10.16
N GLY A 129 -11.30 10.11 8.91
CA GLY A 129 -10.14 10.46 8.08
C GLY A 129 -10.14 11.92 7.67
N THR A 130 -11.31 12.52 7.46
CA THR A 130 -11.44 13.97 7.21
C THR A 130 -11.03 14.78 8.44
N VAL A 131 -11.45 14.34 9.64
CA VAL A 131 -11.02 14.95 10.91
C VAL A 131 -9.50 14.82 11.09
N LEU A 132 -8.94 13.64 10.82
CA LEU A 132 -7.50 13.41 10.89
C LEU A 132 -6.73 14.27 9.86
N TYR A 133 -7.24 14.42 8.65
CA TYR A 133 -6.67 15.32 7.64
C TYR A 133 -6.66 16.78 8.14
N GLY A 134 -7.77 17.26 8.72
CA GLY A 134 -7.82 18.58 9.34
C GLY A 134 -6.79 18.76 10.45
N ALA A 135 -6.57 17.72 11.28
CA ALA A 135 -5.55 17.72 12.31
C ALA A 135 -4.10 17.68 11.77
N LEU A 136 -3.90 17.15 10.55
CA LEU A 136 -2.59 17.12 9.89
C LEU A 136 -2.26 18.42 9.13
N LEU A 137 -3.25 19.26 8.79
CA LEU A 137 -3.02 20.57 8.15
C LEU A 137 -1.91 21.41 8.82
N PRO A 138 -1.89 21.64 10.15
CA PRO A 138 -0.83 22.43 10.78
C PRO A 138 0.57 21.80 10.69
N VAL A 139 0.66 20.50 10.43
CA VAL A 139 1.93 19.81 10.15
C VAL A 139 2.36 20.11 8.71
N TRP A 140 1.42 20.02 7.76
CA TRP A 140 1.68 20.26 6.34
C TRP A 140 2.04 21.71 6.02
N THR A 141 1.47 22.69 6.73
CA THR A 141 1.80 24.11 6.55
C THR A 141 3.24 24.47 6.94
N ARG A 142 3.94 23.60 7.68
CA ARG A 142 5.36 23.81 8.03
C ARG A 142 6.31 23.48 6.88
N ILE A 143 5.81 22.84 5.83
CA ILE A 143 6.61 22.42 4.70
C ILE A 143 6.62 23.54 3.67
N ALA A 144 7.81 24.01 3.33
CA ALA A 144 8.03 25.01 2.30
C ALA A 144 8.15 24.36 0.93
N PHE A 145 7.46 24.94 -0.05
CA PHE A 145 7.60 24.64 -1.46
C PHE A 145 7.59 25.97 -2.23
N GLN A 146 8.42 26.07 -3.26
CA GLN A 146 8.59 27.26 -4.09
C GLN A 146 9.02 28.47 -3.25
N GLY A 147 9.90 28.24 -2.28
CA GLY A 147 10.45 29.28 -1.40
C GLY A 147 9.51 29.79 -0.30
N ARG A 148 8.29 29.26 -0.17
CA ARG A 148 7.33 29.67 0.88
C ARG A 148 6.53 28.50 1.47
N PRO A 149 6.15 28.57 2.77
CA PRO A 149 5.29 27.57 3.37
C PRO A 149 3.90 27.56 2.74
N PHE A 150 3.25 26.40 2.74
CA PHE A 150 1.82 26.32 2.41
C PHE A 150 0.97 27.00 3.47
N THR A 151 -0.10 27.66 3.04
CA THR A 151 -1.15 28.13 3.96
C THR A 151 -2.22 27.05 4.17
N ALA A 152 -2.92 27.09 5.30
CA ALA A 152 -4.02 26.16 5.55
C ALA A 152 -5.16 26.30 4.52
N GLY A 153 -5.35 27.50 3.98
CA GLY A 153 -6.31 27.75 2.90
C GLY A 153 -5.91 27.10 1.58
N GLU A 154 -4.63 27.16 1.21
CA GLU A 154 -4.11 26.49 0.00
C GLU A 154 -4.25 24.96 0.07
N LEU A 155 -4.01 24.38 1.24
CA LEU A 155 -4.08 22.92 1.43
C LEU A 155 -5.49 22.40 1.62
N TRP A 156 -6.49 23.27 1.84
CA TRP A 156 -7.87 22.88 2.05
C TRP A 156 -8.54 22.45 0.75
N VAL A 157 -8.93 21.18 0.67
CA VAL A 157 -9.56 20.60 -0.54
C VAL A 157 -10.95 21.15 -0.88
N GLY A 158 -11.55 21.94 0.02
CA GLY A 158 -12.91 22.44 -0.13
C GLY A 158 -13.99 21.42 0.24
N VAL A 159 -15.19 21.93 0.54
CA VAL A 159 -16.37 21.13 0.89
C VAL A 159 -16.76 20.14 -0.22
N PRO A 160 -16.73 20.48 -1.52
CA PRO A 160 -17.15 19.55 -2.57
C PRO A 160 -16.31 18.27 -2.61
N VAL A 161 -14.99 18.38 -2.44
CA VAL A 161 -14.07 17.23 -2.47
C VAL A 161 -14.24 16.35 -1.24
N VAL A 162 -14.48 16.95 -0.06
CA VAL A 162 -14.80 16.21 1.17
C VAL A 162 -16.10 15.41 1.00
N LEU A 163 -17.15 16.04 0.48
CA LEU A 163 -18.42 15.35 0.21
C LEU A 163 -18.25 14.23 -0.83
N ALA A 164 -17.47 14.48 -1.89
CA ALA A 164 -17.13 13.46 -2.87
C ALA A 164 -16.39 12.27 -2.23
N ALA A 165 -15.46 12.51 -1.29
CA ALA A 165 -14.78 11.45 -0.56
C ALA A 165 -15.75 10.65 0.34
N TRP A 166 -16.70 11.34 1.00
CA TRP A 166 -17.74 10.69 1.82
C TRP A 166 -18.71 9.86 1.00
N CYS A 167 -18.89 10.13 -0.30
CA CYS A 167 -19.63 9.26 -1.21
C CYS A 167 -18.75 8.14 -1.79
N ALA A 168 -17.54 8.47 -2.25
CA ALA A 168 -16.66 7.56 -2.97
C ALA A 168 -16.12 6.43 -2.08
N VAL A 169 -15.67 6.74 -0.85
CA VAL A 169 -15.06 5.74 0.03
C VAL A 169 -16.06 4.63 0.42
N PRO A 170 -17.31 4.92 0.87
CA PRO A 170 -18.33 3.89 1.10
C PRO A 170 -18.69 3.09 -0.15
N LEU A 171 -18.80 3.74 -1.31
CA LEU A 171 -19.07 3.07 -2.58
C LEU A 171 -17.97 2.08 -2.92
N LEU A 172 -16.70 2.49 -2.84
CA LEU A 172 -15.55 1.63 -3.09
C LEU A 172 -15.46 0.48 -2.08
N ALA A 173 -15.79 0.73 -0.82
CA ALA A 173 -15.87 -0.29 0.23
C ALA A 173 -16.96 -1.33 -0.08
N ALA A 174 -18.16 -0.87 -0.45
CA ALA A 174 -19.26 -1.73 -0.85
C ALA A 174 -18.91 -2.56 -2.11
N VAL A 175 -18.39 -1.93 -3.16
CA VAL A 175 -17.95 -2.62 -4.38
C VAL A 175 -16.87 -3.66 -4.06
N SER A 176 -15.90 -3.33 -3.22
CA SER A 176 -14.86 -4.27 -2.77
C SER A 176 -15.43 -5.46 -2.00
N GLY A 177 -16.44 -5.22 -1.15
CA GLY A 177 -17.20 -6.27 -0.46
C GLY A 177 -17.99 -7.14 -1.43
N ALA A 178 -18.68 -6.54 -2.40
CA ALA A 178 -19.45 -7.24 -3.44
C ALA A 178 -18.58 -8.17 -4.27
N VAL A 179 -17.42 -7.69 -4.72
CA VAL A 179 -16.46 -8.48 -5.51
C VAL A 179 -15.91 -9.65 -4.68
N THR A 180 -15.70 -9.46 -3.38
CA THR A 180 -15.26 -10.51 -2.46
C THR A 180 -16.35 -11.58 -2.29
N LEU A 181 -17.60 -11.16 -2.06
CA LEU A 181 -18.75 -12.06 -1.89
C LEU A 181 -19.11 -12.82 -3.17
N ARG A 182 -19.06 -12.17 -4.35
CA ARG A 182 -19.39 -12.79 -5.63
C ARG A 182 -18.51 -13.99 -5.94
N ARG A 183 -17.26 -14.01 -5.46
CA ARG A 183 -16.35 -15.16 -5.62
C ARG A 183 -16.76 -16.37 -4.79
N VAL A 184 -17.42 -16.16 -3.65
CA VAL A 184 -17.86 -17.24 -2.75
C VAL A 184 -19.17 -17.87 -3.24
N VAL A 185 -20.06 -17.07 -3.83
CA VAL A 185 -21.37 -17.54 -4.33
C VAL A 185 -21.24 -18.36 -5.62
N VAL A 186 -20.26 -18.07 -6.48
CA VAL A 186 -20.14 -18.70 -7.80
C VAL A 186 -19.50 -20.10 -7.75
N SER A 187 -18.74 -20.46 -6.71
CA SER A 187 -18.20 -21.82 -6.56
C SER A 187 -18.05 -22.24 -5.09
N PRO A 188 -19.12 -22.74 -4.44
CA PRO A 188 -19.04 -23.28 -3.08
C PRO A 188 -18.08 -24.49 -2.98
N LEU A 189 -17.92 -25.25 -4.08
CA LEU A 189 -17.01 -26.41 -4.15
C LEU A 189 -15.53 -26.02 -4.29
N GLY A 190 -15.20 -24.90 -4.94
CA GLY A 190 -13.81 -24.42 -5.05
C GLY A 190 -13.21 -23.93 -3.72
N VAL A 191 -14.08 -23.50 -2.79
CA VAL A 191 -13.70 -23.14 -1.41
C VAL A 191 -13.45 -24.39 -0.56
N ALA A 192 -14.28 -25.43 -0.72
CA ALA A 192 -14.09 -26.72 -0.04
C ALA A 192 -12.88 -27.51 -0.58
N GLN A 193 -12.58 -27.43 -1.87
CA GLN A 193 -11.49 -28.19 -2.51
C GLN A 193 -10.12 -27.51 -2.45
N ARG A 194 -10.00 -26.28 -1.91
CA ARG A 194 -8.74 -25.49 -1.86
C ARG A 194 -7.94 -25.56 -3.18
N THR A 195 -8.62 -25.55 -4.33
CA THR A 195 -7.95 -25.76 -5.64
C THR A 195 -6.93 -24.64 -5.88
N THR A 196 -5.68 -25.04 -6.15
CA THR A 196 -4.57 -24.12 -6.44
C THR A 196 -4.89 -23.27 -7.66
N ARG A 197 -4.78 -21.95 -7.51
CA ARG A 197 -5.10 -20.99 -8.59
C ARG A 197 -4.15 -21.20 -9.78
N PRO A 198 -4.60 -20.95 -11.03
CA PRO A 198 -3.73 -21.02 -12.19
C PRO A 198 -2.52 -20.08 -12.02
N GLY A 199 -1.33 -20.63 -12.25
CA GLY A 199 -0.06 -19.93 -12.06
C GLY A 199 0.05 -18.68 -12.93
N LEU A 200 0.73 -17.66 -12.38
CA LEU A 200 1.02 -16.42 -13.10
C LEU A 200 1.98 -16.71 -14.26
N LYS A 201 1.56 -16.40 -15.49
CA LYS A 201 2.32 -16.72 -16.70
C LYS A 201 3.57 -15.83 -16.82
N ALA A 202 4.71 -16.46 -17.14
CA ALA A 202 6.02 -15.80 -17.34
C ALA A 202 6.00 -14.71 -18.43
N VAL A 203 5.01 -14.76 -19.33
CA VAL A 203 4.76 -13.74 -20.37
C VAL A 203 4.66 -12.33 -19.78
N ARG A 204 4.12 -12.15 -18.57
CA ARG A 204 4.06 -10.84 -17.91
C ARG A 204 5.43 -10.24 -17.62
N VAL A 205 6.42 -11.09 -17.34
CA VAL A 205 7.81 -10.69 -17.10
C VAL A 205 8.49 -10.32 -18.41
N VAL A 206 8.28 -11.10 -19.46
CA VAL A 206 8.82 -10.81 -20.79
C VAL A 206 8.29 -9.47 -21.32
N VAL A 207 6.98 -9.23 -21.20
CA VAL A 207 6.37 -7.95 -21.59
C VAL A 207 6.91 -6.78 -20.75
N ALA A 208 7.11 -6.99 -19.46
CA ALA A 208 7.67 -5.97 -18.59
C ALA A 208 9.14 -5.62 -18.94
N VAL A 209 9.98 -6.64 -19.12
CA VAL A 209 11.38 -6.45 -19.52
C VAL A 209 11.46 -5.80 -20.90
N ALA A 210 10.62 -6.21 -21.86
CA ALA A 210 10.55 -5.60 -23.18
C ALA A 210 10.13 -4.12 -23.11
N ALA A 211 9.18 -3.75 -22.25
CA ALA A 211 8.78 -2.35 -22.07
C ALA A 211 9.91 -1.50 -21.47
N VAL A 212 10.63 -2.03 -20.47
CA VAL A 212 11.80 -1.35 -19.88
C VAL A 212 12.92 -1.21 -20.92
N LEU A 213 13.25 -2.26 -21.67
CA LEU A 213 14.29 -2.21 -22.70
C LEU A 213 13.93 -1.27 -23.86
N ALA A 214 12.70 -1.35 -24.38
CA ALA A 214 12.23 -0.45 -25.42
C ALA A 214 12.31 1.01 -24.98
N PHE A 215 11.98 1.27 -23.71
CA PHE A 215 12.09 2.59 -23.11
C PHE A 215 13.56 3.04 -22.96
N MET A 216 14.46 2.16 -22.49
CA MET A 216 15.89 2.46 -22.35
C MET A 216 16.51 2.85 -23.70
N VAL A 217 16.16 2.13 -24.76
CA VAL A 217 16.56 2.46 -26.12
C VAL A 217 15.97 3.82 -26.53
N ALA A 218 14.68 4.06 -26.35
CA ALA A 218 14.05 5.34 -26.68
C ALA A 218 14.67 6.53 -25.92
N SER A 219 15.01 6.35 -24.64
CA SER A 219 15.62 7.37 -23.80
C SER A 219 17.05 7.73 -24.22
N ALA A 220 17.80 6.78 -24.79
CA ALA A 220 19.14 7.02 -25.32
C ALA A 220 19.12 7.96 -26.55
N PHE A 221 18.01 8.01 -27.29
CA PHE A 221 17.84 8.88 -28.45
C PHE A 221 17.14 10.22 -28.12
N ALA A 222 16.61 10.39 -26.91
CA ALA A 222 15.76 11.53 -26.52
C ALA A 222 16.54 12.78 -26.07
N GLN A 223 17.83 12.88 -26.39
CA GLN A 223 18.77 13.87 -25.84
C GLN A 223 18.53 15.33 -26.24
N LEU A 224 17.45 15.66 -26.97
CA LEU A 224 17.40 16.96 -27.65
C LEU A 224 16.58 18.09 -27.02
N MET A 225 15.81 17.93 -25.93
CA MET A 225 15.11 19.09 -25.30
C MET A 225 14.73 18.84 -23.81
N ALA A 226 14.77 19.87 -22.96
CA ALA A 226 14.47 19.77 -21.51
C ALA A 226 13.03 19.29 -21.21
N ALA A 227 12.03 19.70 -22.02
CA ALA A 227 10.65 19.22 -21.90
C ALA A 227 10.49 17.73 -22.25
N VAL A 228 11.38 17.20 -23.10
CA VAL A 228 11.41 15.77 -23.43
C VAL A 228 11.96 14.96 -22.25
N LEU A 229 12.96 15.46 -21.52
CA LEU A 229 13.55 14.78 -20.37
C LEU A 229 12.54 14.54 -19.24
N VAL A 230 11.69 15.52 -18.92
CA VAL A 230 10.63 15.38 -17.90
C VAL A 230 9.59 14.35 -18.33
N THR A 231 9.12 14.43 -19.58
CA THR A 231 8.13 13.50 -20.13
C THR A 231 8.67 12.07 -20.14
N VAL A 232 9.95 11.91 -20.49
CA VAL A 232 10.70 10.65 -20.43
C VAL A 232 10.78 10.15 -18.98
N LEU A 233 11.19 10.97 -18.01
CA LEU A 233 11.31 10.56 -16.61
C LEU A 233 9.97 10.04 -16.03
N LEU A 234 8.87 10.67 -16.39
CA LEU A 234 7.53 10.30 -15.91
C LEU A 234 6.99 9.05 -16.59
N SER A 235 7.21 8.91 -17.90
CA SER A 235 6.84 7.68 -18.62
C SER A 235 7.71 6.49 -18.19
N LEU A 236 9.00 6.72 -17.88
CA LEU A 236 9.90 5.76 -17.24
C LEU A 236 9.33 5.30 -15.88
N LEU A 237 8.92 6.23 -15.02
CA LEU A 237 8.31 5.91 -13.72
C LEU A 237 6.98 5.15 -13.87
N ALA A 238 6.14 5.50 -14.85
CA ALA A 238 4.89 4.82 -15.13
C ALA A 238 5.11 3.38 -15.65
N VAL A 239 6.08 3.18 -16.54
CA VAL A 239 6.48 1.85 -17.03
C VAL A 239 7.05 1.02 -15.88
N ALA A 240 7.93 1.59 -15.04
CA ALA A 240 8.47 0.92 -13.86
C ALA A 240 7.38 0.47 -12.90
N PHE A 241 6.39 1.34 -12.67
CA PHE A 241 5.23 1.03 -11.84
C PHE A 241 4.39 -0.11 -12.41
N LEU A 242 4.08 -0.07 -13.71
CA LEU A 242 3.26 -1.09 -14.36
C LEU A 242 3.97 -2.45 -14.36
N THR A 243 5.27 -2.44 -14.61
CA THR A 243 6.12 -3.63 -14.61
C THR A 243 6.28 -4.22 -13.22
N LEU A 244 6.57 -3.42 -12.18
CA LEU A 244 6.60 -3.88 -10.79
C LEU A 244 5.29 -4.57 -10.40
N ASN A 245 4.14 -3.98 -10.74
CA ASN A 245 2.84 -4.56 -10.40
C ASN A 245 2.51 -5.83 -11.21
N ALA A 246 2.95 -5.91 -12.47
CA ALA A 246 2.75 -7.08 -13.31
C ALA A 246 3.62 -8.27 -12.89
N VAL A 247 4.86 -8.01 -12.47
CA VAL A 247 5.92 -8.99 -12.22
C VAL A 247 5.99 -9.40 -10.75
N GLY A 248 5.66 -8.51 -9.81
CA GLY A 248 5.81 -8.71 -8.38
C GLY A 248 5.20 -10.00 -7.81
N PRO A 249 3.93 -10.35 -8.11
CA PRO A 249 3.34 -11.60 -7.67
C PRO A 249 4.08 -12.85 -8.17
N TRP A 250 4.63 -12.81 -9.39
CA TRP A 250 5.41 -13.92 -9.95
C TRP A 250 6.77 -14.03 -9.26
N VAL A 251 7.43 -12.89 -9.02
CA VAL A 251 8.70 -12.81 -8.29
C VAL A 251 8.56 -13.40 -6.87
N LEU A 252 7.48 -13.06 -6.15
CA LEU A 252 7.21 -13.69 -4.85
C LEU A 252 6.95 -15.19 -4.96
N GLY A 253 6.32 -15.66 -6.03
CA GLY A 253 6.16 -17.08 -6.30
C GLY A 253 7.47 -17.80 -6.62
N VAL A 254 8.43 -17.14 -7.27
CA VAL A 254 9.80 -17.65 -7.47
C VAL A 254 10.53 -17.70 -6.13
N LEU A 255 10.49 -16.60 -5.37
CA LEU A 255 11.10 -16.50 -4.03
C LEU A 255 10.58 -17.61 -3.12
N GLY A 256 9.27 -17.83 -3.10
CA GLY A 256 8.64 -18.91 -2.33
C GLY A 256 9.16 -20.29 -2.74
N ARG A 257 9.32 -20.57 -4.04
CA ARG A 257 9.83 -21.87 -4.55
C ARG A 257 11.28 -22.07 -4.17
N VAL A 258 12.12 -21.05 -4.32
CA VAL A 258 13.54 -21.09 -3.93
C VAL A 258 13.65 -21.33 -2.42
N ARG A 259 12.92 -20.56 -1.61
CA ARG A 259 12.91 -20.70 -0.15
C ARG A 259 12.35 -22.03 0.33
N LEU A 260 11.37 -22.59 -0.40
CA LEU A 260 10.82 -23.92 -0.11
C LEU A 260 11.87 -25.01 -0.34
N ARG A 261 12.64 -24.93 -1.44
CA ARG A 261 13.74 -25.87 -1.72
C ARG A 261 14.89 -25.75 -0.71
N LEU A 262 15.12 -24.56 -0.19
CA LEU A 262 16.18 -24.28 0.80
C LEU A 262 15.74 -24.46 2.26
N ALA A 263 14.47 -24.81 2.50
CA ALA A 263 13.93 -24.88 3.86
C ALA A 263 14.54 -26.07 4.64
N ARG A 264 15.22 -25.75 5.74
CA ARG A 264 15.84 -26.75 6.65
C ARG A 264 15.21 -26.82 8.04
N THR A 265 14.31 -25.89 8.34
CA THR A 265 13.66 -25.75 9.65
C THR A 265 12.14 -25.70 9.46
N PRO A 266 11.35 -26.10 10.47
CA PRO A 266 9.88 -26.11 10.35
C PRO A 266 9.32 -24.71 10.06
N GLU A 267 9.89 -23.66 10.65
CA GLU A 267 9.45 -22.29 10.39
C GLU A 267 9.71 -21.83 8.94
N GLN A 268 10.81 -22.29 8.33
CA GLN A 268 11.13 -21.99 6.93
C GLN A 268 10.16 -22.69 5.99
N LEU A 269 9.88 -23.96 6.27
CA LEU A 269 8.97 -24.77 5.48
C LEU A 269 7.56 -24.18 5.51
N LEU A 270 7.06 -23.86 6.70
CA LEU A 270 5.74 -23.27 6.91
C LEU A 270 5.62 -21.90 6.23
N ALA A 271 6.59 -20.99 6.45
CA ALA A 271 6.56 -19.66 5.84
C ALA A 271 6.63 -19.72 4.31
N ALA A 272 7.47 -20.60 3.74
CA ALA A 272 7.59 -20.75 2.29
C ALA A 272 6.33 -21.36 1.65
N ARG A 273 5.71 -22.36 2.28
CA ARG A 273 4.43 -22.93 1.78
C ARG A 273 3.32 -21.90 1.82
N ARG A 274 3.17 -21.16 2.93
CA ARG A 274 2.16 -20.09 3.05
C ARG A 274 2.33 -18.99 2.01
N LEU A 275 3.57 -18.61 1.69
CA LEU A 275 3.84 -17.64 0.61
C LEU A 275 3.45 -18.19 -0.76
N LEU A 276 3.66 -19.49 -1.00
CA LEU A 276 3.32 -20.17 -2.25
C LEU A 276 1.83 -20.44 -2.44
N ASP A 277 1.08 -20.53 -1.35
CA ASP A 277 -0.37 -20.75 -1.40
C ASP A 277 -1.10 -19.57 -2.08
N ASP A 278 -0.68 -18.31 -1.81
CA ASP A 278 -1.20 -17.12 -2.50
C ASP A 278 -0.17 -15.98 -2.64
N PRO A 279 0.79 -16.09 -3.59
CA PRO A 279 1.82 -15.06 -3.83
C PRO A 279 1.23 -13.70 -4.20
N ARG A 280 0.04 -13.69 -4.83
CA ARG A 280 -0.63 -12.45 -5.22
C ARG A 280 -1.19 -11.71 -4.01
N ALA A 281 -1.73 -12.43 -3.03
CA ALA A 281 -2.13 -11.81 -1.77
C ALA A 281 -0.91 -11.25 -1.02
N ALA A 282 0.19 -12.00 -0.97
CA ALA A 282 1.44 -11.51 -0.37
C ALA A 282 1.97 -10.24 -1.08
N TRP A 283 1.95 -10.21 -2.42
CA TRP A 283 2.34 -9.02 -3.18
C TRP A 283 1.45 -7.82 -2.90
N ARG A 284 0.14 -8.00 -2.71
CA ARG A 284 -0.74 -6.87 -2.37
C ARG A 284 -0.38 -6.22 -1.04
N VAL A 285 0.21 -6.96 -0.12
CA VAL A 285 0.65 -6.44 1.18
C VAL A 285 1.98 -5.70 1.04
N VAL A 286 2.93 -6.27 0.31
CA VAL A 286 4.32 -5.77 0.26
C VAL A 286 4.60 -4.88 -0.97
N GLY A 287 3.76 -4.92 -2.00
CA GLY A 287 3.97 -4.22 -3.27
C GLY A 287 4.00 -2.70 -3.13
N GLY A 288 3.22 -2.13 -2.19
CA GLY A 288 3.32 -0.71 -1.85
C GLY A 288 4.68 -0.34 -1.27
N LEU A 289 5.31 -1.25 -0.52
CA LEU A 289 6.67 -1.08 -0.02
C LEU A 289 7.73 -1.19 -1.13
N GLY A 290 7.52 -2.09 -2.09
CA GLY A 290 8.37 -2.19 -3.27
C GLY A 290 8.37 -0.86 -4.04
N LEU A 291 7.20 -0.27 -4.21
CA LEU A 291 7.06 1.05 -4.83
C LEU A 291 7.75 2.15 -4.02
N ALA A 292 7.58 2.20 -2.70
CA ALA A 292 8.30 3.15 -1.85
C ALA A 292 9.82 3.00 -1.97
N SER A 293 10.30 1.76 -2.01
CA SER A 293 11.74 1.45 -2.16
C SER A 293 12.25 1.77 -3.57
N PHE A 294 11.39 1.68 -4.58
CA PHE A 294 11.68 2.14 -5.93
C PHE A 294 11.88 3.66 -5.95
N VAL A 295 10.94 4.41 -5.37
CA VAL A 295 11.05 5.88 -5.22
C VAL A 295 12.29 6.26 -4.42
N ALA A 296 12.61 5.52 -3.35
CA ALA A 296 13.84 5.68 -2.59
C ALA A 296 15.09 5.53 -3.46
N GLY A 297 15.10 4.53 -4.33
CA GLY A 297 16.20 4.29 -5.27
C GLY A 297 16.34 5.40 -6.32
N CYS A 298 15.24 6.00 -6.75
CA CYS A 298 15.26 7.19 -7.62
C CYS A 298 15.86 8.39 -6.87
N LEU A 299 15.43 8.58 -5.61
CA LEU A 299 15.86 9.66 -4.73
C LEU A 299 17.37 9.61 -4.43
N ALA A 300 17.93 8.40 -4.36
CA ALA A 300 19.36 8.17 -4.13
C ALA A 300 20.27 8.86 -5.16
N VAL A 301 19.75 9.15 -6.35
CA VAL A 301 20.56 9.72 -7.44
C VAL A 301 20.65 11.24 -7.38
N VAL A 302 19.74 11.91 -6.67
CA VAL A 302 19.66 13.38 -6.71
C VAL A 302 20.84 14.09 -6.04
N PRO A 303 21.45 13.60 -4.94
CA PRO A 303 22.69 14.20 -4.43
C PRO A 303 23.85 14.19 -5.45
N ALA A 304 23.86 13.24 -6.39
CA ALA A 304 24.86 13.20 -7.45
C ALA A 304 24.65 14.32 -8.48
N LEU A 305 23.40 14.78 -8.68
CA LEU A 305 23.07 15.92 -9.55
C LEU A 305 23.54 17.25 -8.98
N THR A 306 23.47 17.41 -7.65
CA THR A 306 23.92 18.64 -6.97
C THR A 306 25.43 18.72 -6.83
N ALA A 307 26.13 17.58 -6.89
CA ALA A 307 27.59 17.55 -6.75
C ALA A 307 28.33 18.02 -8.02
N THR A 308 27.67 17.99 -9.18
CA THR A 308 28.25 18.39 -10.47
C THR A 308 27.99 19.86 -10.84
N THR A 309 27.10 20.55 -10.14
CA THR A 309 26.76 21.95 -10.37
C THR A 309 27.62 22.88 -9.51
N VAL A 310 28.59 23.56 -10.14
CA VAL A 310 29.44 24.55 -9.48
C VAL A 310 28.77 25.93 -9.60
N SER A 311 28.10 26.38 -8.52
CA SER A 311 27.23 27.57 -8.45
C SER A 311 25.90 27.45 -9.22
N PRO A 312 24.94 26.65 -8.71
CA PRO A 312 23.56 26.67 -9.21
C PRO A 312 22.94 28.06 -9.04
N ALA A 313 22.05 28.42 -9.96
CA ALA A 313 21.25 29.64 -9.78
C ALA A 313 20.34 29.47 -8.54
N PRO A 314 19.99 30.54 -7.79
CA PRO A 314 19.15 30.43 -6.59
C PRO A 314 17.81 29.70 -6.82
N GLN A 315 17.28 29.75 -8.04
CA GLN A 315 16.06 29.05 -8.45
C GLN A 315 16.25 27.53 -8.62
N GLU A 316 17.42 27.08 -9.08
CA GLU A 316 17.74 25.65 -9.22
C GLU A 316 17.92 24.97 -7.85
N ASP A 317 18.44 25.70 -6.87
CA ASP A 317 18.57 25.23 -5.49
C ASP A 317 17.20 25.00 -4.84
N VAL A 318 16.27 25.95 -5.01
CA VAL A 318 14.88 25.82 -4.52
C VAL A 318 14.19 24.63 -5.17
N LEU A 319 14.31 24.49 -6.49
CA LEU A 319 13.72 23.37 -7.22
C LEU A 319 14.25 22.02 -6.72
N THR A 320 15.56 21.91 -6.53
CA THR A 320 16.18 20.66 -6.09
C THR A 320 15.78 20.30 -4.66
N ALA A 321 15.77 21.29 -3.75
CA ALA A 321 15.30 21.11 -2.37
C ALA A 321 13.82 20.69 -2.31
N ASP A 322 12.97 21.26 -3.16
CA ASP A 322 11.56 20.90 -3.26
C ASP A 322 11.36 19.48 -3.81
N ILE A 323 12.13 19.08 -4.82
CA ILE A 323 12.10 17.69 -5.34
C ILE A 323 12.49 16.70 -4.23
N MET A 324 13.52 17.01 -3.43
CA MET A 324 13.89 16.20 -2.26
C MET A 324 12.77 16.12 -1.23
N THR A 325 12.18 17.26 -0.88
CA THR A 325 11.10 17.33 0.10
C THR A 325 9.87 16.54 -0.38
N GLY A 326 9.46 16.73 -1.64
CA GLY A 326 8.33 16.01 -2.25
C GLY A 326 8.56 14.51 -2.34
N ALA A 327 9.77 14.08 -2.72
CA ALA A 327 10.12 12.66 -2.79
C ALA A 327 10.14 12.00 -1.40
N LEU A 328 10.75 12.65 -0.40
CA LEU A 328 10.77 12.17 0.99
C LEU A 328 9.36 12.08 1.58
N LEU A 329 8.50 13.06 1.30
CA LEU A 329 7.10 13.03 1.72
C LEU A 329 6.34 11.87 1.08
N THR A 330 6.48 11.71 -0.24
CA THR A 330 5.82 10.61 -0.97
C THR A 330 6.26 9.25 -0.43
N LEU A 331 7.56 9.09 -0.18
CA LEU A 331 8.16 7.91 0.42
C LEU A 331 7.64 7.65 1.84
N ALA A 332 7.58 8.67 2.69
CA ALA A 332 7.07 8.57 4.05
C ALA A 332 5.59 8.14 4.09
N ILE A 333 4.75 8.79 3.27
CA ILE A 333 3.32 8.47 3.15
C ILE A 333 3.14 7.03 2.64
N THR A 334 3.93 6.63 1.63
CA THR A 334 3.85 5.28 1.06
C THR A 334 4.29 4.21 2.06
N PHE A 335 5.37 4.46 2.83
CA PHE A 335 5.79 3.56 3.89
C PHE A 335 4.77 3.46 5.02
N LEU A 336 4.13 4.56 5.40
CA LEU A 336 3.06 4.55 6.39
C LEU A 336 1.86 3.71 5.91
N LEU A 337 1.42 3.91 4.66
CA LEU A 337 0.34 3.09 4.06
C LEU A 337 0.73 1.61 3.98
N ALA A 338 1.96 1.30 3.58
CA ALA A 338 2.46 -0.07 3.53
C ALA A 338 2.49 -0.72 4.92
N ALA A 339 2.93 0.01 5.95
CA ALA A 339 2.97 -0.47 7.33
C ALA A 339 1.56 -0.74 7.89
N VAL A 340 0.62 0.19 7.69
CA VAL A 340 -0.77 -0.02 8.11
C VAL A 340 -1.40 -1.19 7.35
N SER A 341 -1.19 -1.29 6.04
CA SER A 341 -1.69 -2.39 5.21
C SER A 341 -1.13 -3.75 5.66
N ALA A 342 0.17 -3.81 5.96
CA ALA A 342 0.83 -5.00 6.48
C ALA A 342 0.33 -5.39 7.88
N GLY A 343 0.18 -4.42 8.79
CA GLY A 343 -0.39 -4.66 10.12
C GLY A 343 -1.80 -5.23 10.04
N ILE A 344 -2.67 -4.64 9.20
CA ILE A 344 -4.04 -5.11 8.99
C ILE A 344 -4.06 -6.51 8.36
N ALA A 345 -3.22 -6.76 7.36
CA ALA A 345 -3.11 -8.08 6.73
C ALA A 345 -2.63 -9.15 7.72
N GLN A 346 -1.68 -8.82 8.60
CA GLN A 346 -1.23 -9.73 9.65
C GLN A 346 -2.31 -10.00 10.70
N ALA A 347 -3.00 -8.95 11.17
CA ALA A 347 -4.14 -9.10 12.05
C ALA A 347 -5.23 -9.99 11.42
N ALA A 348 -5.56 -9.76 10.15
CA ALA A 348 -6.50 -10.58 9.39
C ALA A 348 -6.07 -12.04 9.33
N ALA A 349 -4.80 -12.32 8.99
CA ALA A 349 -4.29 -13.67 8.87
C ALA A 349 -4.33 -14.44 10.20
N VAL A 350 -4.04 -13.78 11.33
CA VAL A 350 -4.15 -14.37 12.67
C VAL A 350 -5.61 -14.72 12.97
N LEU A 351 -6.53 -13.82 12.63
CA LEU A 351 -7.95 -13.98 12.86
C LEU A 351 -8.58 -15.07 11.99
N ASP A 352 -8.19 -15.18 10.72
CA ASP A 352 -8.70 -16.19 9.78
C ASP A 352 -8.21 -17.60 10.14
N ARG A 353 -6.97 -17.71 10.65
CA ARG A 353 -6.33 -18.98 11.01
C ARG A 353 -6.51 -19.36 12.48
N ARG A 354 -7.37 -18.66 13.24
CA ARG A 354 -7.52 -18.87 14.70
C ARG A 354 -7.72 -20.34 15.09
N ARG A 355 -8.56 -21.06 14.34
CA ARG A 355 -8.90 -22.46 14.60
C ARG A 355 -7.72 -23.37 14.32
N GLU A 356 -7.02 -23.15 13.21
CA GLU A 356 -5.81 -23.88 12.86
C GLU A 356 -4.70 -23.65 13.91
N LEU A 357 -4.53 -22.41 14.37
CA LEU A 357 -3.56 -22.03 15.40
C LEU A 357 -3.90 -22.64 16.77
N ALA A 358 -5.18 -22.61 17.16
CA ALA A 358 -5.65 -23.21 18.41
C ALA A 358 -5.49 -24.74 18.41
N LEU A 359 -5.90 -25.41 17.33
CA LEU A 359 -5.72 -26.87 17.19
C LEU A 359 -4.24 -27.27 17.16
N ALA A 360 -3.39 -26.51 16.46
CA ALA A 360 -1.96 -26.76 16.47
C ALA A 360 -1.34 -26.54 17.86
N ARG A 361 -1.82 -25.56 18.63
CA ARG A 361 -1.41 -25.36 20.03
C ARG A 361 -1.84 -26.53 20.91
N LEU A 362 -3.07 -27.02 20.76
CA LEU A 362 -3.57 -28.21 21.46
C LEU A 362 -2.78 -29.48 21.09
N ALA A 363 -2.29 -29.57 19.84
CA ALA A 363 -1.39 -30.64 19.40
C ALA A 363 0.06 -30.50 19.92
N GLY A 364 0.34 -29.52 20.79
CA GLY A 364 1.65 -29.34 21.43
C GLY A 364 2.63 -28.42 20.69
N VAL A 365 2.21 -27.70 19.65
CA VAL A 365 3.11 -26.78 18.93
C VAL A 365 3.52 -25.60 19.84
N PRO A 366 4.83 -25.30 19.98
CA PRO A 366 5.31 -24.18 20.78
C PRO A 366 4.89 -22.84 20.19
N VAL A 367 4.55 -21.87 21.06
CA VAL A 367 4.08 -20.53 20.63
C VAL A 367 5.20 -19.76 19.91
N GLU A 368 6.43 -20.02 20.30
CA GLU A 368 7.64 -19.44 19.73
C GLU A 368 7.77 -19.79 18.24
N LEU A 369 7.29 -20.97 17.82
CA LEU A 369 7.30 -21.36 16.42
C LEU A 369 6.34 -20.47 15.60
N PHE A 370 5.15 -20.18 16.11
CA PHE A 370 4.20 -19.28 15.43
C PHE A 370 4.75 -17.86 15.29
N ASP A 371 5.40 -17.35 16.32
CA ASP A 371 6.07 -16.05 16.28
C ASP A 371 7.20 -16.03 15.24
N ARG A 372 8.04 -17.08 15.18
CA ARG A 372 9.11 -17.20 14.17
C ARG A 372 8.57 -17.31 12.74
N VAL A 373 7.52 -18.09 12.53
CA VAL A 373 6.86 -18.22 11.22
C VAL A 373 6.30 -16.86 10.79
N ARG A 374 5.58 -16.16 11.68
CA ARG A 374 4.99 -14.84 11.38
C ARG A 374 6.05 -13.83 10.96
N ARG A 375 7.15 -13.74 11.73
CA ARG A 375 8.27 -12.86 11.41
C ARG A 375 8.87 -13.16 10.04
N ARG A 376 9.09 -14.43 9.70
CA ARG A 376 9.63 -14.81 8.37
C ARG A 376 8.64 -14.56 7.24
N GLU A 377 7.34 -14.80 7.46
CA GLU A 377 6.26 -14.59 6.49
C GLU A 377 6.15 -13.10 6.09
N VAL A 378 6.52 -12.18 6.99
CA VAL A 378 6.61 -10.74 6.72
C VAL A 378 7.99 -10.34 6.18
N LEU A 379 9.06 -10.61 6.95
CA LEU A 379 10.41 -10.07 6.69
C LEU A 379 11.01 -10.55 5.36
N VAL A 380 10.78 -11.83 4.99
CA VAL A 380 11.43 -12.40 3.80
C VAL A 380 10.89 -11.76 2.51
N PRO A 381 9.56 -11.73 2.25
CA PRO A 381 9.02 -11.00 1.11
C PRO A 381 9.35 -9.51 1.19
N LEU A 382 9.29 -8.92 2.39
CA LEU A 382 9.52 -7.50 2.61
C LEU A 382 10.92 -7.05 2.18
N LEU A 383 11.96 -7.68 2.71
CA LEU A 383 13.34 -7.34 2.38
C LEU A 383 13.67 -7.63 0.92
N PHE A 384 13.17 -8.76 0.40
CA PHE A 384 13.41 -9.11 -0.99
C PHE A 384 12.80 -8.09 -1.97
N VAL A 385 11.56 -7.67 -1.72
CA VAL A 385 10.86 -6.72 -2.59
C VAL A 385 11.43 -5.30 -2.44
N SER A 386 11.74 -4.86 -1.22
CA SER A 386 12.33 -3.54 -1.00
C SER A 386 13.71 -3.40 -1.64
N VAL A 387 14.63 -4.32 -1.33
CA VAL A 387 15.97 -4.33 -1.92
C VAL A 387 15.90 -4.54 -3.44
N GLY A 388 15.08 -5.50 -3.91
CA GLY A 388 14.91 -5.75 -5.33
C GLY A 388 14.38 -4.55 -6.11
N SER A 389 13.42 -3.80 -5.53
CA SER A 389 12.86 -2.61 -6.18
C SER A 389 13.84 -1.44 -6.16
N ALA A 390 14.61 -1.28 -5.08
CA ALA A 390 15.67 -0.27 -5.01
C ALA A 390 16.79 -0.54 -6.03
N LEU A 391 17.23 -1.79 -6.16
CA LEU A 391 18.21 -2.20 -7.17
C LEU A 391 17.66 -2.01 -8.60
N ALA A 392 16.38 -2.32 -8.81
CA ALA A 392 15.73 -2.09 -10.10
C ALA A 392 15.69 -0.59 -10.45
N ALA A 393 15.44 0.28 -9.47
CA ALA A 393 15.51 1.74 -9.68
C ALA A 393 16.92 2.17 -10.08
N LEU A 394 17.95 1.77 -9.32
CA LEU A 394 19.34 2.09 -9.66
C LEU A 394 19.74 1.58 -11.05
N ALA A 395 19.36 0.34 -11.40
CA ALA A 395 19.62 -0.22 -12.72
C ALA A 395 18.91 0.55 -13.85
N MET A 396 17.67 0.99 -13.60
CA MET A 396 16.89 1.79 -14.56
C MET A 396 17.48 3.18 -14.78
N PHE A 397 18.06 3.78 -13.73
CA PHE A 397 18.68 5.12 -13.78
C PHE A 397 20.15 5.11 -14.19
N PHE A 398 20.79 3.95 -14.21
CA PHE A 398 22.20 3.79 -14.56
C PHE A 398 22.59 4.38 -15.94
N PRO A 399 21.81 4.29 -17.03
CA PRO A 399 22.21 4.89 -18.31
C PRO A 399 22.22 6.41 -18.30
N LEU A 400 21.34 7.04 -17.50
CA LEU A 400 21.26 8.51 -17.41
C LEU A 400 22.41 9.08 -16.58
N PHE A 401 22.81 8.38 -15.53
CA PHE A 401 23.71 8.91 -14.50
C PHE A 401 25.06 8.18 -14.40
N GLY A 402 25.22 7.10 -15.16
CA GLY A 402 26.43 6.28 -15.15
C GLY A 402 26.81 5.79 -13.75
N THR A 403 28.10 5.83 -13.45
CA THR A 403 28.64 5.44 -12.14
C THR A 403 28.30 6.43 -11.03
N ALA A 404 27.94 7.69 -11.35
CA ALA A 404 27.63 8.72 -10.36
C ALA A 404 26.45 8.35 -9.46
N ALA A 405 25.47 7.59 -9.99
CA ALA A 405 24.35 7.07 -9.21
C ALA A 405 24.75 6.07 -8.12
N VAL A 406 25.92 5.43 -8.25
CA VAL A 406 26.38 4.37 -7.33
C VAL A 406 27.57 4.83 -6.48
N THR A 407 28.28 5.88 -6.90
CA THR A 407 29.45 6.39 -6.17
C THR A 407 29.12 7.51 -5.19
N ALA A 408 27.93 8.11 -5.25
CA ALA A 408 27.51 9.16 -4.33
C ALA A 408 27.18 8.60 -2.92
N PRO A 409 28.02 8.83 -1.89
CA PRO A 409 27.83 8.21 -0.57
C PRO A 409 26.57 8.72 0.14
N GLN A 410 26.22 9.98 -0.06
CA GLN A 410 25.02 10.60 0.52
C GLN A 410 23.75 9.97 -0.05
N GLY A 411 23.72 9.73 -1.36
CA GLY A 411 22.61 9.07 -2.06
C GLY A 411 22.38 7.64 -1.57
N LEU A 412 23.45 6.85 -1.46
CA LEU A 412 23.39 5.51 -0.90
C LEU A 412 22.99 5.50 0.58
N ALA A 413 23.48 6.44 1.38
CA ALA A 413 23.08 6.57 2.78
C ALA A 413 21.58 6.88 2.93
N LEU A 414 21.03 7.78 2.10
CA LEU A 414 19.60 8.07 2.05
C LEU A 414 18.78 6.86 1.61
N LEU A 415 19.25 6.10 0.62
CA LEU A 415 18.61 4.87 0.17
C LEU A 415 18.54 3.81 1.27
N VAL A 416 19.69 3.51 1.88
CA VAL A 416 19.78 2.50 2.94
C VAL A 416 18.98 2.94 4.16
N GLY A 417 19.10 4.22 4.56
CA GLY A 417 18.37 4.79 5.68
C GLY A 417 16.85 4.73 5.48
N SER A 418 16.36 5.12 4.30
CA SER A 418 14.93 5.07 3.99
C SER A 418 14.38 3.65 3.94
N ILE A 419 15.08 2.69 3.33
CA ILE A 419 14.68 1.27 3.33
C ILE A 419 14.68 0.72 4.75
N ALA A 420 15.69 1.05 5.57
CA ALA A 420 15.77 0.62 6.96
C ALA A 420 14.60 1.16 7.79
N VAL A 421 14.30 2.46 7.68
CA VAL A 421 13.18 3.11 8.38
C VAL A 421 11.84 2.53 7.92
N GLY A 422 11.63 2.39 6.60
CA GLY A 422 10.41 1.80 6.06
C GLY A 422 10.22 0.34 6.49
N THR A 423 11.28 -0.45 6.48
CA THR A 423 11.28 -1.84 6.98
C THR A 423 10.97 -1.90 8.46
N ALA A 424 11.62 -1.06 9.28
CA ALA A 424 11.38 -0.98 10.71
C ALA A 424 9.93 -0.59 11.02
N LEU A 425 9.36 0.36 10.27
CA LEU A 425 7.98 0.79 10.42
C LEU A 425 6.99 -0.35 10.14
N VAL A 426 7.20 -1.12 9.07
CA VAL A 426 6.35 -2.29 8.79
C VAL A 426 6.52 -3.36 9.87
N VAL A 427 7.76 -3.65 10.28
CA VAL A 427 8.02 -4.63 11.34
C VAL A 427 7.31 -4.22 12.64
N ALA A 428 7.43 -2.96 13.05
CA ALA A 428 6.72 -2.41 14.21
C ALA A 428 5.19 -2.56 14.07
N ALA A 429 4.62 -2.24 12.91
CA ALA A 429 3.19 -2.41 12.66
C ALA A 429 2.74 -3.89 12.73
N THR A 430 3.56 -4.81 12.25
CA THR A 430 3.27 -6.25 12.34
C THR A 430 3.48 -6.80 13.76
N GLU A 431 4.44 -6.29 14.51
CA GLU A 431 4.64 -6.67 15.92
C GLU A 431 3.57 -6.10 16.85
N ALA A 432 2.97 -4.96 16.50
CA ALA A 432 1.81 -4.42 17.21
C ALA A 432 0.61 -5.38 17.20
N THR A 433 0.57 -6.35 16.27
CA THR A 433 -0.46 -7.42 16.23
C THR A 433 -0.12 -8.63 17.11
N ARG A 434 1.05 -8.69 17.73
CA ARG A 434 1.46 -9.80 18.61
C ARG A 434 0.51 -10.04 19.80
N PRO A 435 -0.01 -8.99 20.49
CA PRO A 435 -0.98 -9.20 21.57
C PRO A 435 -2.29 -9.84 21.10
N LEU A 436 -2.71 -9.54 19.86
CA LEU A 436 -3.88 -10.16 19.24
C LEU A 436 -3.68 -11.68 19.08
N LEU A 437 -2.49 -12.11 18.62
CA LEU A 437 -2.14 -13.53 18.53
C LEU A 437 -2.18 -14.21 19.90
N HIS A 438 -1.62 -13.57 20.93
CA HIS A 438 -1.61 -14.15 22.28
C HIS A 438 -3.02 -14.28 22.85
N ARG A 439 -3.90 -13.29 22.63
CA ARG A 439 -5.32 -13.38 23.01
C ARG A 439 -6.01 -14.56 22.31
N VAL A 440 -5.83 -14.70 20.99
CA VAL A 440 -6.42 -15.80 20.22
C VAL A 440 -5.91 -17.17 20.68
N LEU A 441 -4.63 -17.28 21.02
CA LEU A 441 -4.05 -18.53 21.53
C LEU A 441 -4.47 -18.84 22.98
N SER A 442 -4.87 -17.83 23.76
CA SER A 442 -5.34 -17.99 25.14
C SER A 442 -6.81 -18.41 25.25
N GLU A 443 -7.60 -18.29 24.18
CA GLU A 443 -8.99 -18.75 24.15
C GLU A 443 -9.03 -20.25 23.77
N PRO A 444 -9.33 -21.17 24.71
CA PRO A 444 -9.27 -22.61 24.46
C PRO A 444 -10.50 -23.14 23.70
N VAL A 445 -11.45 -22.28 23.34
CA VAL A 445 -12.73 -22.70 22.80
C VAL A 445 -12.67 -22.82 21.29
N VAL A 446 -12.34 -24.02 20.81
CA VAL A 446 -12.71 -24.46 19.46
C VAL A 446 -14.22 -24.73 19.48
N ARG A 447 -15.04 -23.68 19.42
CA ARG A 447 -16.48 -23.87 19.16
C ARG A 447 -16.60 -24.54 17.77
N PRO A 448 -17.27 -25.70 17.67
CA PRO A 448 -17.64 -26.22 16.36
C PRO A 448 -18.59 -25.18 15.73
N ASP A 449 -18.22 -24.68 14.55
CA ASP A 449 -19.11 -23.87 13.71
C ASP A 449 -20.30 -24.71 13.22
#